data_AF-A0A508B215-F1
#
_entry.id   AF-A0A508B215-F1
#
_cell.length_a   1.000
_cell.length_b   1.000
_cell.length_c   1.000
_cell.angle_alpha   90.00
_cell.angle_beta   90.00
_cell.angle_gamma   90.00
#
_symmetry.space_group_name_H-M   'P 1'
#
loop_
_entity.id
_entity.type
_entity.pdbx_description
1 polymer ?
#
loop_
_entity_poly.entity_id
_entity_poly.type
_entity_poly.pdbx_seq_one_letter_code
_entity_poly.pdbx_strand_id
1 'polypeptide(L)'
;MKSSFPSAAPGPQAAPPIGAARRARIATVALALAGMALVASGSASAAAWAARHGLTGAQYQQAFQSHARQGYRLVSVSGYEQGGSARYAAVWRKQAGPAWAARHGLDPQQYQAAFNQMLGQGYRLTYVNGYSVGGRPYYAAIWDKSSGPAWKARHGMTADQYQAAVNAAVSEGYALSHVSAFDVGGSPRFAAIFEKGGPAWVARHGLTAAGYQQAFDQFARQGYRLKVVSGYRQGNGDRYAAIWVRRSGPQWSARHGIPAAHYQHVFDNHSYQSWEPQYVEAFNSSRGVRFNGLWTNSVFKSQDLKLINDKVRAYMQANGIPGMSIAVSKDGRLVYAAGFGQAETETGMPVGPKHRFRVASVSKLMTSAAVRHLANDTSLQLGSRVFGANSVLGAQYPTPTENPDIEDITVDHLLRHRGGFLRIDKDGNGSDPMFDYTGTTHSGLIAWVLKNYPLGYAPGAGSGLDSKARYSNFGYCLLGRVIEARSGKSYEAYVRDRILKPAGANGMVIGGDKLADRKSNEVRYYGGGAYSSVKPQRFDSHGGWIATPIDLLRFARHETVLGTSYAHYGSMSGTNAVLRRRSDGLSFAVAANSSSGDVEDINAMMEDIVTGVSAWPSGDLF
;
A
#
# COMPACT_ATOMS: atom_id res chain seq x y z
N MET A 1 -51.72 23.60 -21.19
CA MET A 1 -53.00 23.17 -21.80
C MET A 1 -52.77 22.97 -23.29
N LYS A 2 -53.14 21.78 -23.80
CA LYS A 2 -53.60 21.38 -25.16
C LYS A 2 -53.01 22.13 -26.38
N SER A 3 -52.16 21.46 -27.19
CA SER A 3 -52.48 20.78 -28.48
C SER A 3 -52.51 21.80 -29.65
N SER A 4 -52.13 21.55 -30.91
CA SER A 4 -52.13 20.33 -31.73
C SER A 4 -51.50 20.67 -33.11
N PHE A 5 -50.85 19.69 -33.75
CA PHE A 5 -50.55 19.56 -35.20
C PHE A 5 -51.86 19.60 -36.06
N PRO A 6 -51.92 19.59 -37.44
CA PRO A 6 -51.01 18.85 -38.35
C PRO A 6 -50.84 19.27 -39.85
N SER A 7 -49.91 18.55 -40.52
CA SER A 7 -50.01 17.91 -41.86
C SER A 7 -50.20 18.72 -43.17
N ALA A 8 -49.28 18.54 -44.14
CA ALA A 8 -49.48 17.70 -45.36
C ALA A 8 -48.42 17.94 -46.45
N ALA A 9 -47.88 16.88 -47.05
CA ALA A 9 -47.17 16.84 -48.34
C ALA A 9 -48.12 16.31 -49.44
N PRO A 10 -47.81 16.38 -50.76
CA PRO A 10 -47.06 15.29 -51.44
C PRO A 10 -46.19 15.69 -52.67
N GLY A 11 -45.36 14.76 -53.18
CA GLY A 11 -44.50 14.86 -54.40
C GLY A 11 -45.24 14.82 -55.75
N PRO A 12 -44.68 14.43 -56.94
CA PRO A 12 -43.52 13.52 -57.17
C PRO A 12 -42.59 13.78 -58.42
N GLN A 13 -41.52 12.97 -58.51
CA GLN A 13 -40.83 12.34 -59.69
C GLN A 13 -40.38 13.10 -60.96
N ALA A 14 -39.08 12.96 -61.34
CA ALA A 14 -38.59 12.21 -62.53
C ALA A 14 -37.11 12.55 -62.89
N ALA A 15 -36.37 11.57 -63.42
CA ALA A 15 -34.99 11.61 -63.96
C ALA A 15 -34.93 10.66 -65.19
N PRO A 16 -33.80 10.46 -65.94
CA PRO A 16 -32.70 11.32 -66.45
C PRO A 16 -32.61 11.24 -68.03
N PRO A 17 -31.51 11.60 -68.78
CA PRO A 17 -30.31 10.74 -68.93
C PRO A 17 -28.93 11.42 -69.21
N ILE A 18 -27.87 10.74 -68.72
CA ILE A 18 -26.52 10.38 -69.24
C ILE A 18 -25.76 11.26 -70.27
N GLY A 19 -24.50 11.60 -69.92
CA GLY A 19 -23.40 11.87 -70.86
C GLY A 19 -22.08 12.21 -70.11
N ALA A 20 -21.07 11.35 -70.20
CA ALA A 20 -19.86 11.36 -69.36
C ALA A 20 -18.65 12.06 -70.02
N ALA A 21 -17.78 12.71 -69.22
CA ALA A 21 -16.30 12.53 -69.22
C ALA A 21 -15.56 13.63 -68.43
N ARG A 22 -14.96 13.27 -67.29
CA ARG A 22 -13.51 13.36 -66.98
C ARG A 22 -13.27 13.15 -65.48
N ARG A 23 -12.48 12.12 -65.16
CA ARG A 23 -12.13 11.66 -63.82
C ARG A 23 -11.04 12.53 -63.21
N ALA A 24 -11.29 13.10 -62.03
CA ALA A 24 -10.25 13.60 -61.14
C ALA A 24 -9.69 12.45 -60.29
N ARG A 25 -8.36 12.27 -60.29
CA ARG A 25 -7.65 11.38 -59.38
C ARG A 25 -7.53 12.08 -58.02
N ILE A 26 -8.26 11.62 -57.01
CA ILE A 26 -7.93 11.87 -55.60
C ILE A 26 -7.17 10.63 -55.13
N ALA A 27 -5.89 10.83 -54.82
CA ALA A 27 -5.06 9.82 -54.18
C ALA A 27 -5.53 9.67 -52.72
N THR A 28 -6.11 8.52 -52.40
CA THR A 28 -6.36 8.10 -51.03
C THR A 28 -5.01 7.88 -50.35
N VAL A 29 -4.59 8.80 -49.47
CA VAL A 29 -3.50 8.55 -48.54
C VAL A 29 -4.01 7.52 -47.54
N ALA A 30 -3.49 6.29 -47.64
CA ALA A 30 -3.68 5.25 -46.66
C ALA A 30 -3.02 5.71 -45.35
N LEU A 31 -3.83 6.09 -44.37
CA LEU A 31 -3.38 6.22 -42.99
C LEU A 31 -3.08 4.80 -42.49
N ALA A 32 -1.80 4.44 -42.44
CA ALA A 32 -1.35 3.26 -41.71
C ALA A 32 -1.58 3.51 -40.22
N LEU A 33 -2.79 3.17 -39.74
CA LEU A 33 -3.06 2.95 -38.33
C LEU A 33 -2.24 1.73 -37.91
N ALA A 34 -1.03 1.97 -37.42
CA ALA A 34 -0.27 0.97 -36.69
C ALA A 34 -1.13 0.54 -35.50
N GLY A 35 -1.68 -0.68 -35.59
CA GLY A 35 -2.42 -1.31 -34.52
C GLY A 35 -1.53 -1.42 -33.29
N MET A 36 -1.77 -0.54 -32.30
CA MET A 36 -1.50 -0.92 -30.93
C MET A 36 -2.39 -2.11 -30.64
N ALA A 37 -1.79 -3.29 -30.60
CA ALA A 37 -2.42 -4.43 -29.97
C ALA A 37 -2.85 -3.97 -28.56
N LEU A 38 -4.16 -3.87 -28.34
CA LEU A 38 -4.68 -4.03 -27.00
C LEU A 38 -4.20 -5.41 -26.55
N VAL A 39 -3.09 -5.44 -25.81
CA VAL A 39 -2.79 -6.57 -24.96
C VAL A 39 -4.01 -6.64 -24.05
N ALA A 40 -4.85 -7.64 -24.29
CA ALA A 40 -5.95 -7.97 -23.41
C ALA A 40 -5.33 -8.06 -22.02
N SER A 41 -5.61 -7.07 -21.18
CA SER A 41 -5.29 -7.11 -19.76
C SER A 41 -5.82 -8.45 -19.29
N GLY A 42 -4.91 -9.36 -18.93
CA GLY A 42 -5.25 -10.69 -18.47
C GLY A 42 -6.40 -10.54 -17.48
N SER A 43 -7.49 -11.24 -17.74
CA SER A 43 -8.70 -11.21 -16.93
C SER A 43 -8.28 -11.27 -15.46
N ALA A 44 -8.41 -10.15 -14.75
CA ALA A 44 -8.17 -10.11 -13.32
C ALA A 44 -9.09 -11.16 -12.72
N SER A 45 -8.52 -12.27 -12.26
CA SER A 45 -9.28 -13.31 -11.57
C SER A 45 -10.05 -12.62 -10.46
N ALA A 46 -11.38 -12.68 -10.50
CA ALA A 46 -12.21 -12.01 -9.50
C ALA A 46 -11.76 -12.48 -8.10
N ALA A 47 -11.41 -11.53 -7.23
CA ALA A 47 -10.82 -11.85 -5.93
C ALA A 47 -11.69 -12.86 -5.16
N ALA A 48 -11.09 -13.92 -4.62
CA ALA A 48 -11.81 -14.99 -3.93
C ALA A 48 -12.50 -14.52 -2.64
N TRP A 49 -12.17 -13.32 -2.15
CA TRP A 49 -12.72 -12.71 -0.95
C TRP A 49 -12.80 -11.19 -1.08
N ALA A 50 -13.59 -10.58 -0.21
CA ALA A 50 -13.65 -9.13 -0.01
C ALA A 50 -13.71 -8.81 1.48
N ALA A 51 -13.12 -7.69 1.90
CA ALA A 51 -13.19 -7.23 3.29
C ALA A 51 -13.36 -5.71 3.33
N ARG A 52 -14.11 -5.23 4.32
CA ARG A 52 -14.39 -3.80 4.56
C ARG A 52 -14.50 -3.54 6.06
N HIS A 53 -14.18 -2.33 6.51
CA HIS A 53 -14.37 -1.88 7.89
C HIS A 53 -14.80 -0.40 7.90
N GLY A 54 -15.25 0.09 9.05
CA GLY A 54 -15.70 1.48 9.19
C GLY A 54 -17.02 1.80 8.49
N LEU A 55 -17.79 0.79 8.09
CA LEU A 55 -19.03 1.01 7.33
C LEU A 55 -20.16 1.50 8.25
N THR A 56 -20.93 2.50 7.83
CA THR A 56 -22.27 2.77 8.39
C THR A 56 -23.20 1.57 8.15
N GLY A 57 -24.34 1.50 8.85
CA GLY A 57 -25.34 0.46 8.59
C GLY A 57 -25.81 0.43 7.14
N ALA A 58 -26.05 1.60 6.53
CA ALA A 58 -26.46 1.69 5.13
C ALA A 58 -25.36 1.23 4.16
N GLN A 59 -24.11 1.67 4.38
CA GLN A 59 -22.97 1.23 3.56
C GLN A 59 -22.71 -0.27 3.69
N TYR A 60 -22.85 -0.83 4.89
CA TYR A 60 -22.77 -2.28 5.11
C TYR A 60 -23.87 -3.01 4.33
N GLN A 61 -25.13 -2.56 4.42
CA GLN A 61 -26.24 -3.20 3.73
C GLN A 61 -26.09 -3.16 2.20
N GLN A 62 -25.59 -2.05 1.66
CA GLN A 62 -25.25 -1.92 0.25
C GLN A 62 -24.12 -2.87 -0.16
N ALA A 63 -23.04 -2.92 0.62
CA ALA A 63 -21.92 -3.83 0.37
C ALA A 63 -22.38 -5.29 0.42
N PHE A 64 -23.18 -5.66 1.43
CA PHE A 64 -23.76 -6.99 1.58
C PHE A 64 -24.56 -7.40 0.32
N GLN A 65 -25.50 -6.57 -0.12
CA GLN A 65 -26.33 -6.86 -1.29
C GLN A 65 -25.50 -6.94 -2.59
N SER A 66 -24.50 -6.08 -2.74
CA SER A 66 -23.60 -6.11 -3.89
C SER A 66 -22.80 -7.41 -3.95
N HIS A 67 -22.15 -7.80 -2.84
CA HIS A 67 -21.34 -9.01 -2.77
C HIS A 67 -22.19 -10.28 -2.90
N ALA A 68 -23.37 -10.32 -2.26
CA ALA A 68 -24.30 -11.45 -2.39
C ALA A 68 -24.73 -11.68 -3.85
N ARG A 69 -25.05 -10.62 -4.60
CA ARG A 69 -25.38 -10.72 -6.04
C ARG A 69 -24.22 -11.22 -6.90
N GLN A 70 -22.99 -11.03 -6.45
CA GLN A 70 -21.77 -11.50 -7.13
C GLN A 70 -21.35 -12.93 -6.69
N GLY A 71 -22.18 -13.60 -5.88
CA GLY A 71 -21.93 -14.97 -5.40
C GLY A 71 -21.00 -15.06 -4.20
N TYR A 72 -20.74 -13.94 -3.50
CA TYR A 72 -20.02 -13.97 -2.23
C TYR A 72 -20.96 -14.25 -1.06
N ARG A 73 -20.46 -15.02 -0.09
CA ARG A 73 -21.10 -15.25 1.21
C ARG A 73 -20.39 -14.46 2.30
N LEU A 74 -21.16 -13.90 3.22
CA LEU A 74 -20.59 -13.26 4.41
C LEU A 74 -20.02 -14.35 5.34
N VAL A 75 -18.77 -14.19 5.78
CA VAL A 75 -18.09 -15.14 6.68
C VAL A 75 -17.84 -14.58 8.08
N SER A 76 -17.72 -13.25 8.21
CA SER A 76 -17.60 -12.57 9.50
C SER A 76 -18.24 -11.19 9.38
N VAL A 77 -18.96 -10.76 10.42
CA VAL A 77 -19.47 -9.40 10.57
C VAL A 77 -19.36 -8.99 12.03
N SER A 78 -18.84 -7.79 12.28
CA SER A 78 -18.71 -7.24 13.61
C SER A 78 -19.24 -5.81 13.62
N GLY A 79 -20.25 -5.58 14.46
CA GLY A 79 -20.69 -4.26 14.83
C GLY A 79 -19.85 -3.72 15.99
N TYR A 80 -19.66 -2.40 16.03
CA TYR A 80 -19.00 -1.70 17.12
C TYR A 80 -19.45 -0.24 17.12
N GLU A 81 -19.25 0.46 18.24
CA GLU A 81 -19.54 1.89 18.33
C GLU A 81 -18.33 2.72 17.89
N GLN A 82 -18.56 3.75 17.08
CA GLN A 82 -17.57 4.79 16.83
C GLN A 82 -18.28 6.14 16.73
N GLY A 83 -17.91 7.08 17.60
CA GLY A 83 -18.53 8.40 17.64
C GLY A 83 -20.04 8.36 17.90
N GLY A 84 -20.49 7.52 18.84
CA GLY A 84 -21.92 7.40 19.21
C GLY A 84 -22.79 6.69 18.17
N SER A 85 -22.19 6.11 17.11
CA SER A 85 -22.92 5.45 16.02
C SER A 85 -22.40 4.04 15.76
N ALA A 86 -23.29 3.17 15.28
CA ALA A 86 -22.88 1.85 14.81
C ALA A 86 -21.95 1.96 13.59
N ARG A 87 -20.89 1.13 13.61
CA ARG A 87 -20.02 0.83 12.48
C ARG A 87 -19.88 -0.67 12.32
N TYR A 88 -19.56 -1.10 11.11
CA TYR A 88 -19.43 -2.51 10.76
C TYR A 88 -18.11 -2.82 10.06
N ALA A 89 -17.52 -3.93 10.46
CA ALA A 89 -16.44 -4.62 9.74
C ALA A 89 -16.92 -5.99 9.28
N ALA A 90 -16.55 -6.39 8.08
CA ALA A 90 -17.03 -7.63 7.49
C ALA A 90 -16.05 -8.23 6.49
N VAL A 91 -16.10 -9.55 6.38
CA VAL A 91 -15.36 -10.36 5.41
C VAL A 91 -16.38 -11.20 4.64
N TRP A 92 -16.24 -11.23 3.32
CA TRP A 92 -17.01 -12.02 2.38
C TRP A 92 -16.09 -12.95 1.60
N ARG A 93 -16.57 -14.13 1.23
CA ARG A 93 -15.85 -15.10 0.41
C ARG A 93 -16.70 -15.61 -0.73
N LYS A 94 -16.13 -15.71 -1.92
CA LYS A 94 -16.78 -16.35 -3.05
C LYS A 94 -16.72 -17.85 -2.86
N GLN A 95 -17.84 -18.43 -2.44
CA GLN A 95 -17.93 -19.87 -2.14
C GLN A 95 -19.38 -20.34 -2.29
N ALA A 96 -19.56 -21.57 -2.77
CA ALA A 96 -20.85 -22.23 -2.79
C ALA A 96 -21.30 -22.61 -1.36
N GLY A 97 -22.58 -22.91 -1.20
CA GLY A 97 -23.13 -23.37 0.07
C GLY A 97 -24.65 -23.38 0.07
N PRO A 98 -25.27 -23.80 1.19
CA PRO A 98 -26.72 -23.84 1.34
C PRO A 98 -27.35 -22.44 1.21
N ALA A 99 -28.67 -22.34 1.11
CA ALA A 99 -29.34 -21.06 1.27
C ALA A 99 -28.94 -20.41 2.61
N TRP A 100 -28.77 -19.09 2.64
CA TRP A 100 -28.28 -18.38 3.82
C TRP A 100 -28.90 -16.99 3.92
N ALA A 101 -28.85 -16.42 5.12
CA ALA A 101 -29.27 -15.04 5.36
C ALA A 101 -28.39 -14.41 6.43
N ALA A 102 -28.31 -13.08 6.42
CA ALA A 102 -27.69 -12.32 7.49
C ALA A 102 -28.54 -11.09 7.80
N ARG A 103 -28.50 -10.64 9.07
CA ARG A 103 -29.16 -9.43 9.56
C ARG A 103 -28.22 -8.70 10.52
N HIS A 104 -28.36 -7.39 10.63
CA HIS A 104 -27.54 -6.53 11.48
C HIS A 104 -28.38 -5.44 12.13
N GLY A 105 -27.86 -4.79 13.17
CA GLY A 105 -28.55 -3.66 13.80
C GLY A 105 -29.77 -4.06 14.63
N LEU A 106 -29.85 -5.33 15.05
CA LEU A 106 -31.02 -5.84 15.77
C LEU A 106 -30.89 -5.58 17.26
N ASP A 107 -31.85 -4.91 17.88
CA ASP A 107 -31.95 -4.91 19.34
C ASP A 107 -32.26 -6.34 19.87
N PRO A 108 -32.22 -6.60 21.20
CA PRO A 108 -32.46 -7.95 21.74
C PRO A 108 -33.81 -8.57 21.35
N GLN A 109 -34.87 -7.77 21.28
CA GLN A 109 -36.21 -8.25 20.94
C GLN A 109 -36.30 -8.58 19.44
N GLN A 110 -35.79 -7.69 18.60
CA GLN A 110 -35.68 -7.89 17.16
C GLN A 110 -34.80 -9.09 16.81
N TYR A 111 -33.69 -9.27 17.53
CA TYR A 111 -32.81 -10.43 17.39
C TYR A 111 -33.54 -11.73 17.74
N GLN A 112 -34.25 -11.77 18.87
CA GLN A 112 -35.00 -12.96 19.26
C GLN A 112 -36.13 -13.30 18.28
N ALA A 113 -36.85 -12.29 17.78
CA ALA A 113 -37.88 -12.47 16.76
C ALA A 113 -37.29 -13.01 15.45
N ALA A 114 -36.16 -12.44 14.98
CA ALA A 114 -35.45 -12.92 13.81
C ALA A 114 -34.93 -14.36 14.00
N PHE A 115 -34.35 -14.67 15.17
CA PHE A 115 -33.87 -16.01 15.51
C PHE A 115 -35.01 -17.05 15.40
N ASN A 116 -36.16 -16.76 16.02
CA ASN A 116 -37.32 -17.66 15.99
C ASN A 116 -37.88 -17.82 14.58
N GLN A 117 -37.97 -16.73 13.80
CA GLN A 117 -38.41 -16.76 12.42
C GLN A 117 -37.50 -17.66 11.56
N MET A 118 -36.18 -17.45 11.65
CA MET A 118 -35.20 -18.22 10.87
C MET A 118 -35.25 -19.70 11.25
N LEU A 119 -35.36 -20.01 12.54
CA LEU A 119 -35.51 -21.39 13.04
C LEU A 119 -36.75 -22.07 12.46
N GLY A 120 -37.91 -21.39 12.47
CA GLY A 120 -39.15 -21.90 11.87
C GLY A 120 -39.07 -22.13 10.36
N GLN A 121 -38.15 -21.44 9.67
CA GLN A 121 -37.88 -21.62 8.23
C GLN A 121 -36.83 -22.70 7.93
N GLY A 122 -36.34 -23.40 8.95
CA GLY A 122 -35.32 -24.45 8.83
C GLY A 122 -33.88 -23.92 8.71
N TYR A 123 -33.65 -22.66 9.05
CA TYR A 123 -32.31 -22.10 9.14
C TYR A 123 -31.72 -22.30 10.55
N ARG A 124 -30.41 -22.50 10.62
CA ARG A 124 -29.65 -22.55 11.87
C ARG A 124 -28.65 -21.40 11.97
N LEU A 125 -28.48 -20.87 13.18
CA LEU A 125 -27.54 -19.79 13.46
C LEU A 125 -26.11 -20.34 13.37
N THR A 126 -25.25 -19.73 12.57
CA THR A 126 -23.84 -20.14 12.40
C THR A 126 -22.86 -19.07 12.88
N TYR A 127 -23.32 -17.83 13.02
CA TYR A 127 -22.51 -16.73 13.54
C TYR A 127 -23.40 -15.72 14.26
N VAL A 128 -22.92 -15.18 15.39
CA VAL A 128 -23.51 -14.03 16.06
C VAL A 128 -22.41 -13.11 16.58
N ASN A 129 -22.57 -11.81 16.38
CA ASN A 129 -21.78 -10.76 17.01
C ASN A 129 -22.74 -9.86 17.80
N GLY A 130 -22.49 -9.74 19.10
CA GLY A 130 -23.09 -8.72 19.95
C GLY A 130 -22.18 -7.51 20.05
N TYR A 131 -22.76 -6.33 20.17
CA TYR A 131 -22.07 -5.06 20.37
C TYR A 131 -23.01 -4.08 21.08
N SER A 132 -22.51 -2.92 21.48
CA SER A 132 -23.35 -1.86 22.03
C SER A 132 -23.15 -0.55 21.29
N VAL A 133 -24.18 0.31 21.33
CA VAL A 133 -24.12 1.70 20.88
C VAL A 133 -24.85 2.54 21.92
N GLY A 134 -24.18 3.51 22.52
CA GLY A 134 -24.75 4.35 23.58
C GLY A 134 -25.23 3.52 24.78
N GLY A 135 -24.50 2.45 25.11
CA GLY A 135 -24.84 1.54 26.21
C GLY A 135 -26.04 0.61 25.95
N ARG A 136 -26.59 0.59 24.74
CA ARG A 136 -27.69 -0.32 24.35
C ARG A 136 -27.15 -1.48 23.52
N PRO A 137 -27.54 -2.74 23.81
CA PRO A 137 -27.07 -3.92 23.07
C PRO A 137 -27.71 -4.03 21.68
N TYR A 138 -26.93 -4.49 20.72
CA TYR A 138 -27.35 -4.85 19.37
C TYR A 138 -26.65 -6.12 18.90
N TYR A 139 -27.24 -6.76 17.89
CA TYR A 139 -26.74 -8.01 17.31
C TYR A 139 -26.66 -7.94 15.79
N ALA A 140 -25.64 -8.62 15.26
CA ALA A 140 -25.54 -9.04 13.88
C ALA A 140 -25.39 -10.57 13.83
N ALA A 141 -26.03 -11.22 12.87
CA ALA A 141 -26.08 -12.68 12.81
C ALA A 141 -26.15 -13.22 11.38
N ILE A 142 -25.63 -14.44 11.22
CA ILE A 142 -25.61 -15.19 9.98
C ILE A 142 -26.27 -16.55 10.25
N TRP A 143 -27.15 -16.95 9.34
CA TRP A 143 -27.83 -18.23 9.37
C TRP A 143 -27.66 -18.97 8.06
N ASP A 144 -27.52 -20.29 8.14
CA ASP A 144 -27.48 -21.21 7.00
C ASP A 144 -28.67 -22.19 7.07
N LYS A 145 -29.25 -22.51 5.92
CA LYS A 145 -30.29 -23.54 5.78
C LYS A 145 -29.64 -24.90 5.54
N SER A 146 -29.10 -25.49 6.59
CA SER A 146 -28.41 -26.80 6.55
C SER A 146 -28.87 -27.72 7.68
N SER A 147 -28.81 -29.03 7.44
CA SER A 147 -29.15 -30.10 8.39
C SER A 147 -28.02 -30.42 9.37
N GLY A 148 -27.07 -29.50 9.58
CA GLY A 148 -25.86 -29.70 10.40
C GLY A 148 -26.10 -30.27 11.81
N PRO A 149 -25.03 -30.51 12.59
CA PRO A 149 -25.14 -31.19 13.88
C PRO A 149 -26.17 -30.54 14.80
N ALA A 150 -26.74 -31.34 15.71
CA ALA A 150 -27.60 -30.84 16.78
C ALA A 150 -26.91 -29.66 17.48
N TRP A 151 -27.65 -28.59 17.74
CA TRP A 151 -27.05 -27.33 18.17
C TRP A 151 -27.93 -26.57 19.16
N LYS A 152 -27.30 -25.69 19.91
CA LYS A 152 -27.94 -24.76 20.85
C LYS A 152 -27.33 -23.38 20.69
N ALA A 153 -28.09 -22.33 20.95
CA ALA A 153 -27.57 -20.98 21.04
C ALA A 153 -28.18 -20.24 22.23
N ARG A 154 -27.39 -19.34 22.83
CA ARG A 154 -27.82 -18.42 23.90
C ARG A 154 -27.19 -17.06 23.67
N HIS A 155 -27.86 -15.99 24.09
CA HIS A 155 -27.37 -14.62 23.95
C HIS A 155 -27.72 -13.77 25.17
N GLY A 156 -27.02 -12.64 25.33
CA GLY A 156 -27.27 -11.70 26.43
C GLY A 156 -26.84 -12.20 27.81
N MET A 157 -26.04 -13.26 27.88
CA MET A 157 -25.63 -13.90 29.14
C MET A 157 -24.61 -13.04 29.89
N THR A 158 -24.67 -13.03 31.23
CA THR A 158 -23.55 -12.60 32.08
C THR A 158 -22.37 -13.57 31.97
N ALA A 159 -21.20 -13.21 32.51
CA ALA A 159 -20.04 -14.10 32.52
C ALA A 159 -20.33 -15.44 33.24
N ASP A 160 -21.02 -15.40 34.38
CA ASP A 160 -21.37 -16.60 35.15
C ASP A 160 -22.39 -17.46 34.42
N GLN A 161 -23.40 -16.84 33.82
CA GLN A 161 -24.40 -17.53 32.99
C GLN A 161 -23.76 -18.17 31.76
N TYR A 162 -22.80 -17.50 31.13
CA TYR A 162 -22.03 -18.04 30.03
C TYR A 162 -21.21 -19.27 30.47
N GLN A 163 -20.49 -19.17 31.60
CA GLN A 163 -19.71 -20.29 32.10
C GLN A 163 -20.59 -21.49 32.47
N ALA A 164 -21.73 -21.25 33.13
CA ALA A 164 -22.71 -22.28 33.43
C ALA A 164 -23.29 -22.93 32.16
N ALA A 165 -23.59 -22.13 31.13
CA ALA A 165 -24.07 -22.64 29.84
C ALA A 165 -23.03 -23.50 29.12
N VAL A 166 -21.75 -23.10 29.15
CA VAL A 166 -20.64 -23.90 28.59
C VAL A 166 -20.51 -25.22 29.33
N ASN A 167 -20.51 -25.20 30.67
CA ASN A 167 -20.39 -26.42 31.48
C ASN A 167 -21.56 -27.40 31.22
N ALA A 168 -22.78 -26.89 31.17
CA ALA A 168 -23.96 -27.70 30.86
C ALA A 168 -23.88 -28.28 29.44
N ALA A 169 -23.56 -27.48 28.43
CA ALA A 169 -23.41 -27.93 27.05
C ALA A 169 -22.34 -29.04 26.92
N VAL A 170 -21.20 -28.88 27.59
CA VAL A 170 -20.12 -29.89 27.63
C VAL A 170 -20.62 -31.21 28.24
N SER A 171 -21.35 -31.16 29.37
CA SER A 171 -21.91 -32.36 30.01
C SER A 171 -22.89 -33.12 29.11
N GLU A 172 -23.52 -32.42 28.16
CA GLU A 172 -24.43 -32.99 27.17
C GLU A 172 -23.75 -33.40 25.84
N GLY A 173 -22.42 -33.31 25.77
CA GLY A 173 -21.63 -33.67 24.58
C GLY A 173 -21.60 -32.61 23.47
N TYR A 174 -21.91 -31.35 23.79
CA TYR A 174 -21.78 -30.22 22.88
C TYR A 174 -20.43 -29.51 23.03
N ALA A 175 -19.86 -29.09 21.91
CA ALA A 175 -18.70 -28.22 21.83
C ALA A 175 -19.12 -26.75 21.64
N LEU A 176 -18.40 -25.82 22.26
CA LEU A 176 -18.55 -24.40 21.97
C LEU A 176 -18.00 -24.11 20.57
N SER A 177 -18.88 -23.77 19.63
CA SER A 177 -18.51 -23.55 18.23
C SER A 177 -18.27 -22.08 17.90
N HIS A 178 -18.94 -21.16 18.59
CA HIS A 178 -18.78 -19.71 18.42
C HIS A 178 -19.04 -18.96 19.73
N VAL A 179 -18.33 -17.85 19.94
CA VAL A 179 -18.55 -16.93 21.06
C VAL A 179 -18.41 -15.49 20.59
N SER A 180 -19.30 -14.62 21.06
CA SER A 180 -19.13 -13.18 20.99
C SER A 180 -19.28 -12.62 22.39
N ALA A 181 -18.31 -11.81 22.79
CA ALA A 181 -18.31 -11.10 24.06
C ALA A 181 -18.30 -9.60 23.76
N PHE A 182 -19.08 -8.83 24.51
CA PHE A 182 -19.23 -7.40 24.32
C PHE A 182 -19.60 -6.75 25.65
N ASP A 183 -19.52 -5.42 25.73
CA ASP A 183 -19.93 -4.70 26.93
C ASP A 183 -21.26 -3.98 26.72
N VAL A 184 -22.05 -3.92 27.79
CA VAL A 184 -23.26 -3.11 27.87
C VAL A 184 -23.14 -2.31 29.16
N GLY A 185 -22.84 -1.01 29.04
CA GLY A 185 -22.63 -0.13 30.19
C GLY A 185 -21.48 -0.60 31.10
N GLY A 186 -20.39 -1.13 30.53
CA GLY A 186 -19.24 -1.63 31.28
C GLY A 186 -19.41 -3.03 31.89
N SER A 187 -20.58 -3.66 31.72
CA SER A 187 -20.85 -5.03 32.14
C SER A 187 -20.71 -6.01 30.97
N PRO A 188 -19.89 -7.07 31.09
CA PRO A 188 -19.76 -8.07 30.05
C PRO A 188 -21.07 -8.79 29.72
N ARG A 189 -21.28 -9.04 28.43
CA ARG A 189 -22.36 -9.85 27.88
C ARG A 189 -21.81 -10.83 26.85
N PHE A 190 -22.41 -12.01 26.79
CA PHE A 190 -21.97 -13.10 25.93
C PHE A 190 -23.11 -13.65 25.08
N ALA A 191 -22.77 -13.99 23.84
CA ALA A 191 -23.56 -14.85 22.97
C ALA A 191 -22.72 -16.05 22.55
N ALA A 192 -23.32 -17.24 22.52
CA ALA A 192 -22.63 -18.49 22.27
C ALA A 192 -23.46 -19.41 21.39
N ILE A 193 -22.78 -20.16 20.54
CA ILE A 193 -23.34 -21.25 19.74
C ILE A 193 -22.60 -22.53 20.13
N PHE A 194 -23.37 -23.59 20.35
CA PHE A 194 -22.90 -24.91 20.71
C PHE A 194 -23.34 -25.92 19.66
N GLU A 195 -22.46 -26.81 19.24
CA GLU A 195 -22.76 -27.88 18.28
C GLU A 195 -22.35 -29.23 18.86
N LYS A 196 -23.13 -30.28 18.62
CA LYS A 196 -22.85 -31.62 19.11
C LYS A 196 -21.69 -32.23 18.31
N GLY A 197 -20.70 -32.78 19.01
CA GLY A 197 -19.48 -33.30 18.41
C GLY A 197 -18.49 -32.21 17.96
N GLY A 198 -17.63 -32.53 17.00
CA GLY A 198 -16.61 -31.61 16.47
C GLY A 198 -15.17 -31.96 16.90
N PRO A 199 -14.17 -31.20 16.41
CA PRO A 199 -12.78 -31.42 16.78
C PRO A 199 -12.53 -31.10 18.26
N ALA A 200 -11.43 -31.62 18.80
CA ALA A 200 -10.96 -31.22 20.13
C ALA A 200 -10.80 -29.70 20.20
N TRP A 201 -11.29 -29.09 21.28
CA TRP A 201 -11.37 -27.64 21.42
C TRP A 201 -11.03 -27.21 22.84
N VAL A 202 -10.59 -25.96 22.96
CA VAL A 202 -10.38 -25.27 24.23
C VAL A 202 -10.94 -23.87 24.10
N ALA A 203 -11.63 -23.39 25.13
CA ALA A 203 -12.04 -21.99 25.23
C ALA A 203 -11.57 -21.36 26.54
N ARG A 204 -11.36 -20.05 26.49
CA ARG A 204 -11.05 -19.20 27.66
C ARG A 204 -11.79 -17.88 27.50
N HIS A 205 -12.17 -17.27 28.62
CA HIS A 205 -12.73 -15.91 28.67
C HIS A 205 -12.19 -15.17 29.90
N GLY A 206 -12.38 -13.86 29.94
CA GLY A 206 -11.89 -13.02 31.03
C GLY A 206 -10.38 -12.80 30.97
N LEU A 207 -9.74 -13.11 29.84
CA LEU A 207 -8.30 -12.97 29.69
C LEU A 207 -7.91 -11.51 29.53
N THR A 208 -6.86 -11.06 30.21
CA THR A 208 -6.17 -9.81 29.84
C THR A 208 -5.49 -9.97 28.47
N ALA A 209 -5.02 -8.89 27.84
CA ALA A 209 -4.26 -8.99 26.60
C ALA A 209 -3.02 -9.90 26.73
N ALA A 210 -2.30 -9.81 27.86
CA ALA A 210 -1.15 -10.66 28.15
C ALA A 210 -1.57 -12.12 28.39
N GLY A 211 -2.64 -12.35 29.15
CA GLY A 211 -3.17 -13.70 29.38
C GLY A 211 -3.68 -14.36 28.10
N TYR A 212 -4.30 -13.59 27.19
CA TYR A 212 -4.66 -14.06 25.86
C TYR A 212 -3.44 -14.47 25.06
N GLN A 213 -2.38 -13.65 25.04
CA GLN A 213 -1.16 -13.96 24.30
C GLN A 213 -0.50 -15.25 24.83
N GLN A 214 -0.41 -15.42 26.14
CA GLN A 214 0.11 -16.64 26.77
C GLN A 214 -0.70 -17.88 26.38
N ALA A 215 -2.04 -17.80 26.45
CA ALA A 215 -2.92 -18.89 26.05
C ALA A 215 -2.79 -19.21 24.56
N PHE A 216 -2.73 -18.18 23.71
CA PHE A 216 -2.53 -18.32 22.27
C PHE A 216 -1.24 -19.09 21.95
N ASP A 217 -0.12 -18.69 22.54
CA ASP A 217 1.19 -19.30 22.30
C ASP A 217 1.26 -20.73 22.85
N GLN A 218 0.61 -20.99 24.00
CA GLN A 218 0.50 -22.32 24.59
C GLN A 218 -0.28 -23.25 23.67
N PHE A 219 -1.49 -22.87 23.25
CA PHE A 219 -2.37 -23.73 22.45
C PHE A 219 -1.84 -23.92 21.02
N ALA A 220 -1.20 -22.91 20.44
CA ALA A 220 -0.51 -23.04 19.16
C ALA A 220 0.59 -24.12 19.20
N ARG A 221 1.42 -24.15 20.27
CA ARG A 221 2.45 -25.19 20.48
C ARG A 221 1.86 -26.59 20.67
N GLN A 222 0.64 -26.69 21.16
CA GLN A 222 -0.09 -27.96 21.33
C GLN A 222 -0.84 -28.41 20.06
N GLY A 223 -0.69 -27.70 18.94
CA GLY A 223 -1.34 -28.03 17.66
C GLY A 223 -2.79 -27.55 17.55
N TYR A 224 -3.25 -26.69 18.46
CA TYR A 224 -4.54 -26.01 18.32
C TYR A 224 -4.39 -24.74 17.50
N ARG A 225 -5.47 -24.35 16.81
CA ARG A 225 -5.52 -23.16 15.97
C ARG A 225 -6.66 -22.28 16.43
N LEU A 226 -6.42 -20.97 16.50
CA LEU A 226 -7.47 -20.01 16.85
C LEU A 226 -8.63 -20.11 15.84
N LYS A 227 -9.86 -20.19 16.37
CA LYS A 227 -11.10 -20.16 15.60
C LYS A 227 -11.82 -18.82 15.75
N VAL A 228 -11.92 -18.35 16.99
CA VAL A 228 -12.64 -17.12 17.36
C VAL A 228 -11.85 -16.39 18.43
N VAL A 229 -11.81 -15.06 18.33
CA VAL A 229 -11.35 -14.15 19.38
C VAL A 229 -12.30 -12.96 19.42
N SER A 230 -12.82 -12.64 20.59
CA SER A 230 -13.72 -11.50 20.80
C SER A 230 -13.21 -10.66 21.96
N GLY A 231 -13.03 -9.37 21.71
CA GLY A 231 -12.60 -8.40 22.70
C GLY A 231 -13.80 -7.69 23.32
N TYR A 232 -13.71 -7.35 24.59
CA TYR A 232 -14.78 -6.63 25.28
C TYR A 232 -14.22 -5.86 26.49
N ARG A 233 -15.01 -4.95 27.03
CA ARG A 233 -14.69 -4.27 28.27
C ARG A 233 -15.28 -4.94 29.49
N GLN A 234 -14.50 -4.96 30.55
CA GLN A 234 -14.95 -5.23 31.91
C GLN A 234 -14.47 -4.08 32.79
N GLY A 235 -15.39 -3.17 33.15
CA GLY A 235 -15.03 -1.89 33.75
C GLY A 235 -14.11 -1.05 32.86
N ASN A 236 -12.90 -0.76 33.35
CA ASN A 236 -11.86 0.01 32.64
C ASN A 236 -10.83 -0.86 31.90
N GLY A 237 -10.91 -2.18 32.04
CA GLY A 237 -9.96 -3.12 31.44
C GLY A 237 -10.53 -3.79 30.20
N ASP A 238 -9.67 -4.00 29.21
CA ASP A 238 -9.98 -4.87 28.07
C ASP A 238 -9.82 -6.34 28.48
N ARG A 239 -10.71 -7.17 27.96
CA ARG A 239 -10.75 -8.62 28.15
C ARG A 239 -10.97 -9.33 26.83
N TYR A 240 -10.56 -10.59 26.78
CA TYR A 240 -10.69 -11.43 25.60
C TYR A 240 -11.38 -12.75 25.95
N ALA A 241 -12.26 -13.18 25.05
CA ALA A 241 -12.80 -14.53 24.96
C ALA A 241 -12.33 -15.16 23.65
N ALA A 242 -11.92 -16.42 23.70
CA ALA A 242 -11.37 -17.08 22.53
C ALA A 242 -11.64 -18.59 22.54
N ILE A 243 -11.71 -19.15 21.32
CA ILE A 243 -11.88 -20.57 21.05
C ILE A 243 -10.71 -21.02 20.17
N TRP A 244 -10.04 -22.09 20.60
CA TRP A 244 -9.04 -22.79 19.81
C TRP A 244 -9.53 -24.20 19.51
N VAL A 245 -9.25 -24.69 18.30
CA VAL A 245 -9.65 -26.02 17.84
C VAL A 245 -8.46 -26.76 17.24
N ARG A 246 -8.35 -28.05 17.50
CA ARG A 246 -7.31 -28.91 16.94
C ARG A 246 -7.70 -29.31 15.53
N ARG A 247 -7.03 -28.75 14.52
CA ARG A 247 -7.27 -29.03 13.10
C ARG A 247 -6.02 -28.79 12.26
N SER A 248 -5.90 -29.52 11.15
CA SER A 248 -4.94 -29.20 10.10
C SER A 248 -5.45 -28.06 9.21
N GLY A 249 -4.61 -27.58 8.30
CA GLY A 249 -4.96 -26.52 7.36
C GLY A 249 -3.75 -25.74 6.86
N PRO A 250 -3.95 -24.73 6.00
CA PRO A 250 -2.88 -23.88 5.46
C PRO A 250 -2.11 -23.14 6.57
N GLN A 251 -1.12 -22.32 6.24
CA GLN A 251 -0.53 -21.44 7.25
C GLN A 251 -1.58 -20.49 7.82
N TRP A 252 -1.38 -19.98 9.03
CA TRP A 252 -2.28 -19.01 9.66
C TRP A 252 -1.54 -17.95 10.47
N SER A 253 -2.17 -16.79 10.60
CA SER A 253 -1.70 -15.64 11.38
C SER A 253 -2.89 -15.04 12.12
N ALA A 254 -2.68 -14.60 13.37
CA ALA A 254 -3.70 -13.91 14.14
C ALA A 254 -3.11 -12.68 14.83
N ARG A 255 -3.94 -11.64 14.98
CA ARG A 255 -3.61 -10.40 15.68
C ARG A 255 -4.80 -9.99 16.55
N HIS A 256 -4.51 -9.40 17.71
CA HIS A 256 -5.51 -8.91 18.65
C HIS A 256 -5.18 -7.49 19.12
N GLY A 257 -6.19 -6.76 19.57
CA GLY A 257 -6.03 -5.45 20.20
C GLY A 257 -5.45 -4.36 19.28
N ILE A 258 -5.58 -4.52 17.95
CA ILE A 258 -5.02 -3.58 16.98
C ILE A 258 -5.77 -2.25 17.10
N PRO A 259 -5.12 -1.11 17.41
CA PRO A 259 -5.81 0.18 17.38
C PRO A 259 -6.43 0.44 16.01
N ALA A 260 -7.62 1.06 15.97
CA ALA A 260 -8.30 1.38 14.71
C ALA A 260 -7.42 2.14 13.71
N ALA A 261 -6.59 3.08 14.20
CA ALA A 261 -5.64 3.83 13.38
C ALA A 261 -4.57 2.94 12.71
N HIS A 262 -4.26 1.78 13.28
CA HIS A 262 -3.23 0.85 12.78
C HIS A 262 -3.82 -0.26 11.91
N TYR A 263 -5.14 -0.49 12.00
CA TYR A 263 -5.79 -1.67 11.42
C TYR A 263 -5.58 -1.78 9.91
N GLN A 264 -5.76 -0.69 9.16
CA GLN A 264 -5.59 -0.74 7.70
C GLN A 264 -4.16 -1.12 7.31
N HIS A 265 -3.14 -0.63 8.03
CA HIS A 265 -1.75 -0.99 7.75
C HIS A 265 -1.45 -2.45 8.06
N VAL A 266 -1.98 -2.98 9.17
CA VAL A 266 -1.85 -4.41 9.51
C VAL A 266 -2.57 -5.28 8.49
N PHE A 267 -3.77 -4.88 8.07
CA PHE A 267 -4.56 -5.59 7.06
C PHE A 267 -3.84 -5.61 5.71
N ASP A 268 -3.43 -4.45 5.22
CA ASP A 268 -2.69 -4.34 3.95
C ASP A 268 -1.39 -5.15 4.01
N ASN A 269 -0.66 -5.10 5.12
CA ASN A 269 0.58 -5.87 5.28
C ASN A 269 0.33 -7.39 5.14
N HIS A 270 -0.82 -7.89 5.60
CA HIS A 270 -1.21 -9.29 5.37
C HIS A 270 -1.59 -9.53 3.91
N SER A 271 -2.45 -8.69 3.33
CA SER A 271 -2.93 -8.85 1.95
C SER A 271 -1.80 -8.85 0.92
N TYR A 272 -0.81 -7.97 1.05
CA TYR A 272 0.34 -7.91 0.13
C TYR A 272 1.36 -9.04 0.31
N GLN A 273 1.17 -9.90 1.31
CA GLN A 273 1.90 -11.16 1.48
C GLN A 273 1.01 -12.38 1.16
N SER A 274 -0.11 -12.17 0.46
CA SER A 274 -1.08 -13.20 0.07
C SER A 274 -1.78 -13.90 1.24
N TRP A 275 -1.88 -13.25 2.39
CA TRP A 275 -2.73 -13.72 3.49
C TRP A 275 -4.20 -13.37 3.22
N GLU A 276 -5.08 -14.36 3.28
CA GLU A 276 -6.51 -14.20 3.11
C GLU A 276 -7.20 -14.03 4.47
N PRO A 277 -8.02 -12.97 4.66
CA PRO A 277 -8.77 -12.78 5.90
C PRO A 277 -9.83 -13.87 6.07
N GLN A 278 -9.84 -14.51 7.23
CA GLN A 278 -10.83 -15.52 7.61
C GLN A 278 -11.82 -15.00 8.65
N TYR A 279 -11.40 -14.03 9.46
CA TYR A 279 -12.19 -13.47 10.54
C TYR A 279 -11.76 -12.03 10.81
N VAL A 280 -12.76 -11.19 11.10
CA VAL A 280 -12.57 -9.84 11.63
C VAL A 280 -13.55 -9.63 12.76
N GLU A 281 -13.05 -9.05 13.85
CA GLU A 281 -13.87 -8.53 14.93
C GLU A 281 -13.32 -7.19 15.38
N ALA A 282 -14.22 -6.31 15.79
CA ALA A 282 -13.92 -5.01 16.34
C ALA A 282 -14.72 -4.82 17.63
N PHE A 283 -14.11 -4.15 18.59
CA PHE A 283 -14.73 -3.89 19.88
C PHE A 283 -14.32 -2.53 20.45
N ASN A 284 -15.17 -2.03 21.33
CA ASN A 284 -14.93 -0.80 22.07
C ASN A 284 -14.03 -1.09 23.26
N SER A 285 -12.76 -0.69 23.19
CA SER A 285 -11.81 -0.76 24.31
C SER A 285 -11.83 0.54 25.13
N SER A 286 -11.24 0.52 26.33
CA SER A 286 -11.00 1.75 27.11
C SER A 286 -10.08 2.76 26.41
N ARG A 287 -9.38 2.34 25.35
CA ARG A 287 -8.44 3.16 24.55
C ARG A 287 -8.89 3.34 23.11
N GLY A 288 -10.20 3.44 22.89
CA GLY A 288 -10.82 3.57 21.56
C GLY A 288 -11.06 2.21 20.88
N VAL A 289 -11.56 2.23 19.64
CA VAL A 289 -11.89 1.02 18.89
C VAL A 289 -10.64 0.18 18.63
N ARG A 290 -10.78 -1.14 18.82
CA ARG A 290 -9.74 -2.15 18.61
C ARG A 290 -10.24 -3.22 17.65
N PHE A 291 -9.32 -3.80 16.90
CA PHE A 291 -9.60 -4.88 15.95
C PHE A 291 -8.82 -6.14 16.31
N ASN A 292 -9.48 -7.27 16.08
CA ASN A 292 -8.91 -8.61 16.08
C ASN A 292 -9.06 -9.20 14.67
N GLY A 293 -8.12 -10.05 14.27
CA GLY A 293 -8.15 -10.67 12.94
C GLY A 293 -7.45 -12.02 12.89
N LEU A 294 -7.92 -12.86 11.98
CA LEU A 294 -7.35 -14.15 11.63
C LEU A 294 -7.20 -14.22 10.12
N TRP A 295 -6.03 -14.67 9.65
CA TRP A 295 -5.73 -14.87 8.26
C TRP A 295 -5.14 -16.25 8.01
N THR A 296 -5.24 -16.72 6.76
CA THR A 296 -4.57 -17.94 6.29
C THR A 296 -3.75 -17.67 5.05
N ASN A 297 -2.70 -18.44 4.83
CA ASN A 297 -1.87 -18.37 3.63
C ASN A 297 -1.65 -19.77 3.07
N SER A 298 -2.11 -19.97 1.85
CA SER A 298 -1.93 -21.19 1.04
C SER A 298 -1.08 -20.94 -0.20
N VAL A 299 -0.54 -19.73 -0.34
CA VAL A 299 0.19 -19.28 -1.53
C VAL A 299 1.69 -19.46 -1.34
N PHE A 300 2.23 -19.00 -0.21
CA PHE A 300 3.64 -19.18 0.11
C PHE A 300 3.86 -20.46 0.92
N LYS A 301 5.07 -21.02 0.82
CA LYS A 301 5.55 -21.99 1.79
C LYS A 301 5.98 -21.27 3.07
N SER A 302 5.87 -21.96 4.20
CA SER A 302 6.25 -21.40 5.50
C SER A 302 7.72 -21.00 5.59
N GLN A 303 8.61 -21.80 5.00
CA GLN A 303 10.03 -21.51 4.96
C GLN A 303 10.36 -20.23 4.18
N ASP A 304 9.62 -19.92 3.11
CA ASP A 304 9.88 -18.76 2.25
C ASP A 304 9.49 -17.45 2.97
N LEU A 305 8.31 -17.42 3.62
CA LEU A 305 7.91 -16.27 4.45
C LEU A 305 8.82 -16.11 5.66
N LYS A 306 9.29 -17.21 6.26
CA LYS A 306 10.23 -17.19 7.37
C LYS A 306 11.58 -16.62 6.94
N LEU A 307 12.11 -17.04 5.79
CA LEU A 307 13.35 -16.53 5.21
C LEU A 307 13.29 -15.00 5.04
N ILE A 308 12.22 -14.50 4.39
CA ILE A 308 12.01 -13.06 4.19
C ILE A 308 12.00 -12.33 5.54
N ASN A 309 11.15 -12.78 6.47
CA ASN A 309 11.00 -12.14 7.78
C ASN A 309 12.31 -12.12 8.57
N ASP A 310 13.06 -13.22 8.60
CA ASP A 310 14.25 -13.36 9.41
C ASP A 310 15.41 -12.52 8.84
N LYS A 311 15.61 -12.52 7.51
CA LYS A 311 16.63 -11.68 6.85
C LYS A 311 16.39 -10.20 7.11
N VAL A 312 15.16 -9.72 6.90
CA VAL A 312 14.81 -8.32 7.11
C VAL A 312 14.95 -7.92 8.57
N ARG A 313 14.42 -8.73 9.51
CA ARG A 313 14.51 -8.42 10.94
C ARG A 313 15.92 -8.46 11.47
N ALA A 314 16.74 -9.42 11.05
CA ALA A 314 18.14 -9.49 11.44
C ALA A 314 18.90 -8.24 10.98
N TYR A 315 18.70 -7.82 9.72
CA TYR A 315 19.32 -6.59 9.21
C TYR A 315 18.84 -5.34 9.97
N MET A 316 17.53 -5.20 10.20
CA MET A 316 16.98 -4.08 10.96
C MET A 316 17.51 -4.02 12.40
N GLN A 317 17.61 -5.18 13.07
CA GLN A 317 18.12 -5.26 14.43
C GLN A 317 19.61 -4.90 14.49
N ALA A 318 20.43 -5.45 13.58
CA ALA A 318 21.87 -5.18 13.53
C ALA A 318 22.19 -3.70 13.30
N ASN A 319 21.32 -2.99 12.58
CA ASN A 319 21.52 -1.60 12.19
C ASN A 319 20.63 -0.60 12.98
N GLY A 320 19.84 -1.06 13.95
CA GLY A 320 18.95 -0.19 14.71
C GLY A 320 17.92 0.57 13.85
N ILE A 321 17.40 -0.05 12.79
CA ILE A 321 16.45 0.56 11.86
C ILE A 321 15.03 0.48 12.45
N PRO A 322 14.36 1.62 12.72
CA PRO A 322 13.01 1.60 13.32
C PRO A 322 11.95 0.98 12.41
N GLY A 323 11.98 1.32 11.11
CA GLY A 323 10.97 0.92 10.15
C GLY A 323 11.53 0.75 8.74
N MET A 324 11.11 -0.33 8.07
CA MET A 324 11.51 -0.67 6.70
C MET A 324 10.32 -1.23 5.93
N SER A 325 10.23 -0.93 4.64
CA SER A 325 9.30 -1.59 3.72
C SER A 325 10.04 -2.15 2.51
N ILE A 326 9.62 -3.33 2.05
CA ILE A 326 10.14 -3.99 0.85
C ILE A 326 8.99 -4.34 -0.10
N ALA A 327 9.30 -4.37 -1.40
CA ALA A 327 8.42 -4.93 -2.43
C ALA A 327 9.24 -5.74 -3.44
N VAL A 328 8.62 -6.78 -4.00
CA VAL A 328 9.20 -7.65 -5.03
C VAL A 328 8.20 -7.81 -6.16
N SER A 329 8.67 -7.64 -7.39
CA SER A 329 7.93 -7.97 -8.61
C SER A 329 8.66 -9.04 -9.41
N LYS A 330 7.89 -9.90 -10.09
CA LYS A 330 8.39 -10.91 -11.02
C LYS A 330 7.66 -10.74 -12.36
N ASP A 331 8.42 -10.54 -13.42
CA ASP A 331 7.92 -10.38 -14.79
C ASP A 331 6.83 -9.29 -14.90
N GLY A 332 7.06 -8.16 -14.24
CA GLY A 332 6.14 -7.01 -14.26
C GLY A 332 4.92 -7.11 -13.35
N ARG A 333 4.74 -8.21 -12.60
CA ARG A 333 3.67 -8.41 -11.60
C ARG A 333 4.19 -8.20 -10.19
N LEU A 334 3.44 -7.52 -9.32
CA LEU A 334 3.78 -7.41 -7.90
C LEU A 334 3.43 -8.72 -7.20
N VAL A 335 4.43 -9.39 -6.64
CA VAL A 335 4.26 -10.73 -6.04
C VAL A 335 4.38 -10.74 -4.52
N TYR A 336 4.95 -9.68 -3.94
CA TYR A 336 5.08 -9.51 -2.50
C TYR A 336 5.34 -8.05 -2.14
N ALA A 337 4.73 -7.57 -1.06
CA ALA A 337 5.17 -6.36 -0.37
C ALA A 337 4.89 -6.44 1.14
N ALA A 338 5.77 -5.87 1.94
CA ALA A 338 5.61 -5.86 3.38
C ALA A 338 6.25 -4.65 4.06
N GLY A 339 5.72 -4.33 5.24
CA GLY A 339 6.28 -3.39 6.21
C GLY A 339 6.75 -4.11 7.47
N PHE A 340 7.88 -3.65 8.00
CA PHE A 340 8.54 -4.16 9.19
C PHE A 340 8.86 -3.01 10.14
N GLY A 341 8.72 -3.26 11.45
CA GLY A 341 8.97 -2.25 12.48
C GLY A 341 7.90 -1.15 12.54
N GLN A 342 8.31 0.07 12.86
CA GLN A 342 7.43 1.20 13.14
C GLN A 342 7.66 2.35 12.16
N ALA A 343 6.57 2.81 11.53
CA ALA A 343 6.54 4.01 10.72
C ALA A 343 6.70 5.27 11.59
N GLU A 344 6.29 5.17 12.85
CA GLU A 344 6.48 6.18 13.88
C GLU A 344 6.55 5.50 15.26
N THR A 345 7.68 5.66 15.94
CA THR A 345 7.98 5.02 17.22
C THR A 345 7.21 5.62 18.38
N GLU A 346 6.90 6.93 18.30
CA GLU A 346 6.17 7.66 19.33
C GLU A 346 4.71 7.19 19.48
N THR A 347 4.09 6.78 18.36
CA THR A 347 2.71 6.26 18.34
C THR A 347 2.65 4.73 18.27
N GLY A 348 3.78 4.09 17.99
CA GLY A 348 3.86 2.65 17.71
C GLY A 348 3.17 2.25 16.40
N MET A 349 2.98 3.18 15.47
CA MET A 349 2.37 2.93 14.16
C MET A 349 3.20 1.91 13.39
N PRO A 350 2.66 0.73 13.03
CA PRO A 350 3.42 -0.25 12.27
C PRO A 350 3.68 0.23 10.84
N VAL A 351 4.86 -0.07 10.30
CA VAL A 351 5.08 0.09 8.86
C VAL A 351 4.14 -0.84 8.10
N GLY A 352 3.59 -0.33 7.00
CA GLY A 352 2.78 -1.08 6.06
C GLY A 352 3.20 -0.77 4.62
N PRO A 353 2.81 -1.60 3.64
CA PRO A 353 3.29 -1.51 2.26
C PRO A 353 2.88 -0.23 1.51
N LYS A 354 1.93 0.54 2.06
CA LYS A 354 1.48 1.83 1.53
C LYS A 354 2.10 3.05 2.22
N HIS A 355 3.02 2.86 3.17
CA HIS A 355 3.77 3.96 3.75
C HIS A 355 4.79 4.50 2.75
N ARG A 356 4.88 5.82 2.66
CA ARG A 356 5.83 6.54 1.83
C ARG A 356 7.09 6.86 2.61
N PHE A 357 8.21 6.75 1.92
CA PHE A 357 9.55 7.05 2.42
C PHE A 357 10.22 8.01 1.44
N ARG A 358 11.07 8.91 1.93
CA ARG A 358 12.05 9.61 1.10
C ARG A 358 12.91 8.56 0.41
N VAL A 359 13.11 8.69 -0.90
CA VAL A 359 13.90 7.70 -1.66
C VAL A 359 15.28 8.24 -2.06
N ALA A 360 15.64 9.42 -1.56
CA ALA A 360 16.96 10.01 -1.77
C ALA A 360 17.35 9.95 -3.25
N SER A 361 18.59 9.57 -3.53
CA SER A 361 19.15 9.55 -4.89
C SER A 361 18.44 8.63 -5.88
N VAL A 362 17.57 7.70 -5.45
CA VAL A 362 16.65 6.99 -6.37
C VAL A 362 15.79 7.98 -7.17
N SER A 363 15.56 9.18 -6.62
CA SER A 363 14.95 10.32 -7.30
C SER A 363 15.51 10.62 -8.69
N LYS A 364 16.81 10.40 -8.87
CA LYS A 364 17.52 10.69 -10.12
C LYS A 364 17.05 9.82 -11.29
N LEU A 365 16.55 8.62 -11.02
CA LEU A 365 16.01 7.77 -12.08
C LEU A 365 14.79 8.42 -12.74
N MET A 366 13.89 9.04 -11.96
CA MET A 366 12.74 9.74 -12.51
C MET A 366 13.17 10.97 -13.32
N THR A 367 14.18 11.72 -12.86
CA THR A 367 14.73 12.84 -13.63
C THR A 367 15.41 12.40 -14.91
N SER A 368 16.21 11.33 -14.87
CA SER A 368 16.89 10.76 -16.04
C SER A 368 15.89 10.28 -17.10
N ALA A 369 14.85 9.56 -16.65
CA ALA A 369 13.73 9.18 -17.50
C ALA A 369 13.04 10.41 -18.11
N ALA A 370 12.66 11.38 -17.29
CA ALA A 370 11.98 12.60 -17.75
C ALA A 370 12.78 13.38 -18.79
N VAL A 371 14.09 13.54 -18.63
CA VAL A 371 14.95 14.20 -19.63
C VAL A 371 14.99 13.41 -20.94
N ARG A 372 15.06 12.08 -20.89
CA ARG A 372 15.08 11.23 -22.09
C ARG A 372 13.75 11.25 -22.83
N HIS A 373 12.62 11.22 -22.12
CA HIS A 373 11.30 11.40 -22.72
C HIS A 373 11.13 12.81 -23.29
N LEU A 374 11.60 13.83 -22.58
CA LEU A 374 11.58 15.22 -23.05
C LEU A 374 12.38 15.44 -24.33
N ALA A 375 13.52 14.76 -24.49
CA ALA A 375 14.30 14.78 -25.74
C ALA A 375 13.55 14.14 -26.93
N ASN A 376 12.63 13.20 -26.67
CA ASN A 376 11.77 12.64 -27.70
C ASN A 376 10.52 13.50 -27.96
N ASP A 377 10.01 14.16 -26.92
CA ASP A 377 8.79 14.97 -26.97
C ASP A 377 9.03 16.39 -27.52
N THR A 378 10.29 16.83 -27.57
CA THR A 378 10.67 18.21 -27.92
C THR A 378 11.89 18.22 -28.86
N SER A 379 12.35 19.40 -29.27
CA SER A 379 13.60 19.57 -30.01
C SER A 379 14.86 19.54 -29.12
N LEU A 380 14.75 19.14 -27.84
CA LEU A 380 15.89 19.07 -26.94
C LEU A 380 16.88 18.00 -27.40
N GLN A 381 18.09 18.43 -27.76
CA GLN A 381 19.19 17.51 -28.02
C GLN A 381 19.98 17.30 -26.73
N LEU A 382 20.40 16.06 -26.44
CA LEU A 382 21.21 15.79 -25.24
C LEU A 382 22.58 16.50 -25.29
N GLY A 383 23.08 16.81 -26.49
CA GLY A 383 24.29 17.62 -26.68
C GLY A 383 24.08 19.14 -26.52
N SER A 384 22.84 19.62 -26.29
CA SER A 384 22.60 21.06 -26.09
C SER A 384 23.32 21.58 -24.86
N ARG A 385 23.95 22.75 -24.99
CA ARG A 385 24.56 23.49 -23.87
C ARG A 385 23.51 23.90 -22.85
N VAL A 386 23.86 23.83 -21.57
CA VAL A 386 22.98 24.15 -20.45
C VAL A 386 22.99 25.64 -20.14
N PHE A 387 24.15 26.28 -20.21
CA PHE A 387 24.38 27.70 -19.90
C PHE A 387 24.85 28.49 -21.13
N GLY A 388 24.68 29.83 -21.07
CA GLY A 388 25.06 30.77 -22.14
C GLY A 388 23.87 31.29 -22.95
N ALA A 389 24.08 32.33 -23.75
CA ALA A 389 23.01 33.03 -24.47
C ALA A 389 22.16 32.14 -25.40
N ASN A 390 22.77 31.12 -26.03
CA ASN A 390 22.12 30.21 -26.99
C ASN A 390 21.86 28.80 -26.42
N SER A 391 21.70 28.71 -25.11
CA SER A 391 21.62 27.44 -24.37
C SER A 391 20.21 27.07 -23.93
N VAL A 392 20.06 25.96 -23.21
CA VAL A 392 18.76 25.52 -22.68
C VAL A 392 18.21 26.45 -21.60
N LEU A 393 19.06 26.96 -20.71
CA LEU A 393 18.63 27.87 -19.64
C LEU A 393 18.86 29.35 -19.98
N GLY A 394 19.44 29.64 -21.15
CA GLY A 394 19.72 31.00 -21.62
C GLY A 394 20.62 31.78 -20.66
N ALA A 395 20.45 33.09 -20.64
CA ALA A 395 21.18 34.01 -19.76
C ALA A 395 20.59 34.09 -18.33
N GLN A 396 19.66 33.20 -17.95
CA GLN A 396 19.02 33.23 -16.63
C GLN A 396 20.02 33.04 -15.48
N TYR A 397 21.10 32.31 -15.73
CA TYR A 397 22.15 32.01 -14.76
C TYR A 397 23.48 32.53 -15.29
N PRO A 398 23.90 33.74 -14.88
CA PRO A 398 25.20 34.29 -15.27
C PRO A 398 26.34 33.35 -14.87
N THR A 399 27.22 33.07 -15.82
CA THR A 399 28.42 32.25 -15.65
C THR A 399 29.59 33.13 -15.22
N PRO A 400 30.36 32.76 -14.17
CA PRO A 400 31.53 33.53 -13.76
C PRO A 400 32.63 33.51 -14.82
N THR A 401 33.28 34.65 -15.04
CA THR A 401 34.40 34.81 -15.96
C THR A 401 35.60 33.93 -15.60
N GLU A 402 35.76 33.61 -14.32
CA GLU A 402 36.86 32.79 -13.80
C GLU A 402 36.66 31.28 -14.08
N ASN A 403 35.47 30.88 -14.56
CA ASN A 403 35.13 29.50 -14.89
C ASN A 403 34.51 29.40 -16.31
N PRO A 404 35.26 29.73 -17.37
CA PRO A 404 34.72 29.85 -18.73
C PRO A 404 34.12 28.53 -19.24
N ASP A 405 34.66 27.39 -18.82
CA ASP A 405 34.23 26.05 -19.26
C ASP A 405 32.80 25.68 -18.80
N ILE A 406 32.16 26.45 -17.91
CA ILE A 406 30.78 26.19 -17.48
C ILE A 406 29.81 26.20 -18.68
N GLU A 407 30.07 27.02 -19.69
CA GLU A 407 29.22 27.08 -20.89
C GLU A 407 29.37 25.85 -21.81
N ASP A 408 30.40 25.03 -21.62
CA ASP A 408 30.58 23.77 -22.36
C ASP A 408 29.83 22.58 -21.74
N ILE A 409 29.13 22.79 -20.63
CA ILE A 409 28.30 21.76 -20.00
C ILE A 409 27.08 21.47 -20.88
N THR A 410 26.92 20.21 -21.28
CA THR A 410 25.76 19.72 -22.03
C THR A 410 24.78 18.97 -21.13
N VAL A 411 23.54 18.79 -21.60
CA VAL A 411 22.53 17.97 -20.89
C VAL A 411 23.02 16.53 -20.68
N ASP A 412 23.73 15.97 -21.65
CA ASP A 412 24.35 14.65 -21.58
C ASP A 412 25.44 14.57 -20.50
N HIS A 413 26.29 15.61 -20.40
CA HIS A 413 27.30 15.71 -19.35
C HIS A 413 26.63 15.63 -17.96
N LEU A 414 25.50 16.31 -17.77
CA LEU A 414 24.76 16.26 -16.50
C LEU A 414 24.18 14.86 -16.22
N LEU A 415 23.55 14.22 -17.20
CA LEU A 415 22.98 12.87 -17.06
C LEU A 415 24.03 11.83 -16.63
N ARG A 416 25.28 12.00 -17.09
CA ARG A 416 26.39 11.07 -16.87
C ARG A 416 27.33 11.47 -15.74
N HIS A 417 26.98 12.48 -14.93
CA HIS A 417 27.85 13.02 -13.88
C HIS A 417 29.24 13.43 -14.41
N ARG A 418 29.25 14.15 -15.54
CA ARG A 418 30.46 14.66 -16.22
C ARG A 418 30.42 16.16 -16.44
N GLY A 419 29.67 16.90 -15.64
CA GLY A 419 29.56 18.36 -15.75
C GLY A 419 30.77 19.15 -15.24
N GLY A 420 31.82 18.49 -14.75
CA GLY A 420 32.99 19.16 -14.16
C GLY A 420 32.87 19.50 -12.68
N PHE A 421 31.68 19.34 -12.08
CA PHE A 421 31.44 19.66 -10.67
C PHE A 421 32.17 18.69 -9.74
N LEU A 422 32.87 19.24 -8.76
CA LEU A 422 33.34 18.55 -7.56
C LEU A 422 32.56 19.02 -6.34
N ARG A 423 32.62 18.22 -5.27
CA ARG A 423 32.11 18.59 -3.94
C ARG A 423 33.17 19.37 -3.17
N ILE A 424 33.75 20.39 -3.80
CA ILE A 424 34.82 21.22 -3.25
C ILE A 424 34.51 22.67 -3.63
N ASP A 425 34.43 23.56 -2.64
CA ASP A 425 34.23 24.98 -2.87
C ASP A 425 35.55 25.69 -3.29
N LYS A 426 35.45 26.97 -3.63
CA LYS A 426 36.58 27.82 -4.05
C LYS A 426 37.67 27.98 -2.98
N ASP A 427 37.34 27.69 -1.72
CA ASP A 427 38.24 27.80 -0.57
C ASP A 427 38.86 26.43 -0.22
N GLY A 428 38.54 25.38 -0.98
CA GLY A 428 39.06 24.02 -0.81
C GLY A 428 38.28 23.15 0.17
N ASN A 429 37.12 23.61 0.66
CA ASN A 429 36.32 22.84 1.62
C ASN A 429 35.45 21.79 0.90
N GLY A 430 35.52 20.56 1.38
CA GLY A 430 34.81 19.43 0.77
C GLY A 430 33.37 19.27 1.27
N SER A 431 32.37 19.66 0.48
CA SER A 431 30.95 19.38 0.75
C SER A 431 30.07 19.42 -0.51
N ASP A 432 28.88 18.81 -0.42
CA ASP A 432 27.90 18.85 -1.50
C ASP A 432 27.13 20.18 -1.45
N PRO A 433 27.21 21.03 -2.50
CA PRO A 433 26.58 22.35 -2.49
C PRO A 433 25.07 22.32 -2.25
N MET A 434 24.41 21.19 -2.56
CA MET A 434 22.99 21.03 -2.28
C MET A 434 22.71 20.96 -0.79
N PHE A 435 23.67 20.69 0.09
CA PHE A 435 23.46 20.68 1.55
C PHE A 435 23.94 21.97 2.23
N ASP A 436 24.91 22.66 1.65
CA ASP A 436 25.51 23.87 2.22
C ASP A 436 24.67 25.14 1.99
N TYR A 437 23.91 25.18 0.90
CA TYR A 437 23.08 26.35 0.60
C TYR A 437 21.91 26.51 1.58
N THR A 438 21.89 27.66 2.28
CA THR A 438 20.91 28.00 3.32
C THR A 438 19.67 28.71 2.80
N GLY A 439 19.68 29.20 1.56
CA GLY A 439 18.51 29.80 0.93
C GLY A 439 17.47 28.77 0.47
N THR A 440 16.34 29.26 -0.04
CA THR A 440 15.15 28.43 -0.31
C THR A 440 14.86 28.20 -1.79
N THR A 441 15.42 29.01 -2.70
CA THR A 441 15.09 28.94 -4.13
C THR A 441 16.15 28.16 -4.91
N HIS A 442 15.75 27.43 -5.95
CA HIS A 442 16.69 26.80 -6.87
C HIS A 442 17.53 27.82 -7.63
N SER A 443 16.96 28.99 -7.96
CA SER A 443 17.71 30.02 -8.68
C SER A 443 18.82 30.64 -7.84
N GLY A 444 18.51 30.95 -6.56
CA GLY A 444 19.50 31.43 -5.61
C GLY A 444 20.57 30.39 -5.32
N LEU A 445 20.18 29.11 -5.24
CA LEU A 445 21.14 28.00 -5.14
C LEU A 445 22.06 27.96 -6.34
N ILE A 446 21.52 27.95 -7.57
CA ILE A 446 22.33 27.83 -8.79
C ILE A 446 23.33 28.98 -8.89
N ALA A 447 22.88 30.22 -8.69
CA ALA A 447 23.77 31.38 -8.70
C ALA A 447 24.87 31.27 -7.62
N TRP A 448 24.51 30.81 -6.42
CA TRP A 448 25.47 30.61 -5.34
C TRP A 448 26.49 29.50 -5.66
N VAL A 449 26.05 28.38 -6.23
CA VAL A 449 26.95 27.28 -6.60
C VAL A 449 27.90 27.70 -7.71
N LEU A 450 27.41 28.33 -8.78
CA LEU A 450 28.26 28.79 -9.88
C LEU A 450 29.35 29.75 -9.38
N LYS A 451 29.03 30.63 -8.41
CA LYS A 451 29.99 31.56 -7.82
C LYS A 451 31.02 30.88 -6.90
N ASN A 452 30.64 29.84 -6.15
CA ASN A 452 31.45 29.32 -5.05
C ASN A 452 32.06 27.95 -5.31
N TYR A 453 31.64 27.21 -6.34
CA TYR A 453 32.13 25.87 -6.66
C TYR A 453 32.73 25.86 -8.07
N PRO A 454 34.04 26.09 -8.21
CA PRO A 454 34.69 26.02 -9.52
C PRO A 454 34.63 24.59 -10.09
N LEU A 455 34.75 24.48 -11.41
CA LEU A 455 34.86 23.16 -12.03
C LEU A 455 36.21 22.54 -11.66
N GLY A 456 36.20 21.28 -11.25
CA GLY A 456 37.44 20.55 -10.93
C GLY A 456 38.07 19.86 -12.14
N TYR A 457 37.36 19.79 -13.26
CA TYR A 457 37.81 19.19 -14.52
C TYR A 457 36.93 19.66 -15.68
N ALA A 458 37.46 19.59 -16.91
CA ALA A 458 36.74 19.99 -18.11
C ALA A 458 35.44 19.17 -18.31
N PRO A 459 34.31 19.81 -18.68
CA PRO A 459 33.07 19.09 -18.96
C PRO A 459 33.25 17.99 -20.01
N GLY A 460 32.64 16.82 -19.76
CA GLY A 460 32.75 15.65 -20.64
C GLY A 460 34.00 14.79 -20.43
N ALA A 461 35.03 15.26 -19.71
CA ALA A 461 36.28 14.54 -19.52
C ALA A 461 36.11 13.11 -18.93
N GLY A 462 36.97 12.18 -19.35
CA GLY A 462 36.95 10.73 -19.07
C GLY A 462 37.40 10.29 -17.66
N SER A 463 37.63 8.98 -17.49
CA SER A 463 37.63 8.17 -16.24
C SER A 463 38.86 8.28 -15.31
N GLY A 464 39.50 9.44 -15.19
CA GLY A 464 40.70 9.62 -14.34
C GLY A 464 40.45 9.91 -12.86
N LEU A 465 39.20 10.21 -12.47
CA LEU A 465 38.78 10.51 -11.10
C LEU A 465 37.82 9.43 -10.58
N ASP A 466 37.85 9.12 -9.28
CA ASP A 466 36.91 8.20 -8.63
C ASP A 466 35.46 8.60 -8.99
N SER A 467 34.66 7.61 -9.41
CA SER A 467 33.22 7.72 -9.67
C SER A 467 32.45 8.47 -8.57
N LYS A 468 32.86 8.35 -7.30
CA LYS A 468 32.26 9.06 -6.18
C LYS A 468 32.55 10.56 -6.20
N ALA A 469 33.75 10.96 -6.62
CA ALA A 469 34.14 12.38 -6.71
C ALA A 469 33.37 13.13 -7.81
N ARG A 470 32.95 12.42 -8.86
CA ARG A 470 32.20 12.98 -9.99
C ARG A 470 30.69 13.08 -9.75
N TYR A 471 30.20 12.33 -8.76
CA TYR A 471 28.79 12.28 -8.44
C TYR A 471 28.26 13.67 -8.05
N SER A 472 27.24 14.15 -8.75
CA SER A 472 26.74 15.52 -8.58
C SER A 472 25.23 15.56 -8.43
N ASN A 473 24.78 15.99 -7.25
CA ASN A 473 23.38 16.39 -7.02
C ASN A 473 23.06 17.69 -7.76
N PHE A 474 24.01 18.63 -7.80
CA PHE A 474 23.85 19.90 -8.51
C PHE A 474 23.59 19.71 -10.01
N GLY A 475 24.28 18.77 -10.66
CA GLY A 475 24.00 18.46 -12.06
C GLY A 475 22.56 17.99 -12.30
N TYR A 476 21.99 17.22 -11.37
CA TYR A 476 20.58 16.82 -11.46
C TYR A 476 19.60 17.94 -11.09
N CYS A 477 19.99 18.87 -10.20
CA CYS A 477 19.26 20.12 -9.97
C CYS A 477 19.08 20.89 -11.29
N LEU A 478 20.17 21.04 -12.05
CA LEU A 478 20.15 21.67 -13.37
C LEU A 478 19.27 20.92 -14.38
N LEU A 479 19.31 19.58 -14.39
CA LEU A 479 18.39 18.78 -15.22
C LEU A 479 16.92 19.01 -14.88
N GLY A 480 16.59 19.26 -13.61
CA GLY A 480 15.25 19.67 -13.20
C GLY A 480 14.81 20.98 -13.86
N ARG A 481 15.72 21.97 -13.92
CA ARG A 481 15.47 23.25 -14.58
C ARG A 481 15.43 23.14 -16.11
N VAL A 482 16.22 22.25 -16.70
CA VAL A 482 16.15 21.91 -18.15
C VAL A 482 14.77 21.37 -18.51
N ILE A 483 14.20 20.50 -17.65
CA ILE A 483 12.84 20.00 -17.82
C ILE A 483 11.84 21.15 -17.82
N GLU A 484 11.95 22.07 -16.86
CA GLU A 484 11.04 23.21 -16.76
C GLU A 484 11.13 24.13 -17.98
N ALA A 485 12.33 24.51 -18.38
CA ALA A 485 12.59 25.40 -19.50
C ALA A 485 12.06 24.85 -20.83
N ARG A 486 12.16 23.54 -21.06
CA ARG A 486 11.75 22.93 -22.34
C ARG A 486 10.32 22.41 -22.36
N SER A 487 9.73 22.12 -21.20
CA SER A 487 8.34 21.64 -21.13
C SER A 487 7.32 22.75 -20.82
N GLY A 488 7.75 23.88 -20.24
CA GLY A 488 6.86 24.92 -19.73
C GLY A 488 6.06 24.50 -18.48
N LYS A 489 6.34 23.34 -17.90
CA LYS A 489 5.72 22.82 -16.66
C LYS A 489 6.72 22.87 -15.51
N SER A 490 6.24 22.89 -14.27
CA SER A 490 7.12 22.62 -13.12
C SER A 490 7.72 21.22 -13.22
N TYR A 491 8.91 21.01 -12.63
CA TYR A 491 9.58 19.71 -12.62
C TYR A 491 8.65 18.58 -12.13
N GLU A 492 8.01 18.77 -10.97
CA GLU A 492 7.11 17.76 -10.39
C GLU A 492 5.91 17.49 -11.32
N ALA A 493 5.30 18.51 -11.91
CA ALA A 493 4.16 18.33 -12.80
C ALA A 493 4.53 17.54 -14.05
N TYR A 494 5.66 17.85 -14.68
CA TYR A 494 6.14 17.12 -15.86
C TYR A 494 6.43 15.65 -15.55
N VAL A 495 7.19 15.38 -14.48
CA VAL A 495 7.52 14.00 -14.07
C VAL A 495 6.26 13.22 -13.71
N ARG A 496 5.32 13.83 -12.97
CA ARG A 496 4.05 13.17 -12.64
C ARG A 496 3.25 12.84 -13.90
N ASP A 497 3.13 13.77 -14.83
CA ASP A 497 2.29 13.61 -16.01
C ASP A 497 2.86 12.63 -17.04
N ARG A 498 4.17 12.72 -17.31
CA ARG A 498 4.81 11.97 -18.38
C ARG A 498 5.37 10.63 -17.92
N ILE A 499 5.75 10.51 -16.65
CA ILE A 499 6.45 9.32 -16.15
C ILE A 499 5.59 8.54 -15.15
N LEU A 500 5.17 9.19 -14.06
CA LEU A 500 4.58 8.45 -12.93
C LEU A 500 3.13 8.04 -13.16
N LYS A 501 2.29 8.90 -13.74
CA LYS A 501 0.89 8.58 -14.06
C LYS A 501 0.76 7.43 -15.07
N PRO A 502 1.48 7.41 -16.21
CA PRO A 502 1.45 6.29 -17.15
C PRO A 502 1.93 4.96 -16.52
N ALA A 503 2.90 5.02 -15.60
CA ALA A 503 3.36 3.86 -14.85
C ALA A 503 2.36 3.36 -13.79
N GLY A 504 1.36 4.16 -13.42
CA GLY A 504 0.46 3.92 -12.29
C GLY A 504 1.08 4.25 -10.92
N ALA A 505 2.26 4.86 -10.88
CA ALA A 505 2.99 5.27 -9.68
C ALA A 505 2.45 6.59 -9.08
N ASN A 506 1.12 6.72 -9.03
CA ASN A 506 0.42 7.96 -8.67
C ASN A 506 0.68 8.45 -7.24
N GLY A 507 1.16 7.54 -6.39
CA GLY A 507 1.47 7.80 -4.99
C GLY A 507 2.73 8.64 -4.77
N MET A 508 3.62 8.77 -5.75
CA MET A 508 4.89 9.50 -5.61
C MET A 508 4.71 11.01 -5.72
N VAL A 509 5.25 11.77 -4.77
CA VAL A 509 5.19 13.25 -4.70
C VAL A 509 6.51 13.80 -4.16
N ILE A 510 6.75 15.10 -4.29
CA ILE A 510 7.83 15.76 -3.56
C ILE A 510 7.47 15.87 -2.06
N GLY A 511 8.42 15.49 -1.21
CA GLY A 511 8.26 15.51 0.25
C GLY A 511 8.23 16.92 0.85
N GLY A 512 7.84 17.01 2.11
CA GLY A 512 7.97 18.25 2.90
C GLY A 512 9.33 18.38 3.58
N ASP A 513 9.75 19.62 3.86
CA ASP A 513 11.03 19.92 4.50
C ASP A 513 11.00 19.63 6.01
N LYS A 514 9.90 19.98 6.68
CA LYS A 514 9.77 19.84 8.14
C LYS A 514 8.95 18.61 8.53
N LEU A 515 9.06 18.20 9.79
CA LEU A 515 8.23 17.14 10.37
C LEU A 515 6.74 17.44 10.22
N ALA A 516 6.35 18.71 10.39
CA ALA A 516 4.96 19.17 10.25
C ALA A 516 4.45 19.14 8.79
N ASP A 517 5.35 19.09 7.80
CA ASP A 517 5.01 19.14 6.37
C ASP A 517 4.81 17.74 5.75
N ARG A 518 4.90 16.68 6.58
CA ARG A 518 4.75 15.28 6.16
C ARG A 518 3.45 15.08 5.40
N LYS A 519 3.53 14.33 4.30
CA LYS A 519 2.37 13.96 3.48
C LYS A 519 1.62 12.80 4.14
N SER A 520 0.39 12.58 3.69
CA SER A 520 -0.40 11.41 4.11
C SER A 520 0.37 10.11 3.86
N ASN A 521 0.34 9.21 4.84
CA ASN A 521 1.08 7.94 4.89
C ASN A 521 2.60 8.07 4.76
N GLU A 522 3.19 9.26 4.90
CA GLU A 522 4.65 9.39 5.00
C GLU A 522 5.12 8.93 6.37
N VAL A 523 6.21 8.18 6.46
CA VAL A 523 6.82 7.77 7.74
C VAL A 523 7.47 8.95 8.47
N ARG A 524 7.75 8.78 9.77
CA ARG A 524 8.69 9.65 10.49
C ARG A 524 10.11 9.17 10.25
N TYR A 525 11.04 10.09 10.01
CA TYR A 525 12.46 9.80 9.76
C TYR A 525 13.31 10.01 11.01
N TYR A 526 14.28 9.12 11.24
CA TYR A 526 15.13 9.10 12.43
C TYR A 526 16.61 9.23 12.06
N GLY A 527 17.33 10.15 12.68
CA GLY A 527 18.77 10.40 12.44
C GLY A 527 19.11 11.89 12.36
N GLY A 528 20.34 12.23 12.77
CA GLY A 528 20.88 13.58 13.06
C GLY A 528 21.00 14.55 11.88
N GLY A 529 19.90 14.79 11.19
CA GLY A 529 19.81 15.64 10.01
C GLY A 529 18.47 15.54 9.27
N ALA A 530 17.64 14.55 9.61
CA ALA A 530 16.47 14.19 8.82
C ALA A 530 15.52 15.38 8.55
N TYR A 531 15.34 16.30 9.50
CA TYR A 531 14.51 17.49 9.29
C TYR A 531 15.30 18.81 9.27
N SER A 532 16.59 18.79 9.63
CA SER A 532 17.45 19.99 9.66
C SER A 532 18.28 20.16 8.39
N SER A 533 18.84 19.09 7.81
CA SER A 533 19.70 19.15 6.62
C SER A 533 19.00 18.77 5.33
N VAL A 534 18.07 17.80 5.38
CA VAL A 534 17.33 17.36 4.18
C VAL A 534 16.25 18.38 3.82
N LYS A 535 16.19 18.79 2.55
CA LYS A 535 15.23 19.78 2.03
C LYS A 535 14.53 19.22 0.77
N PRO A 536 13.58 18.27 0.89
CA PRO A 536 12.98 17.61 -0.27
C PRO A 536 12.40 18.57 -1.32
N GLN A 537 11.89 19.75 -0.93
CA GLN A 537 11.39 20.73 -1.89
C GLN A 537 12.50 21.28 -2.79
N ARG A 538 13.66 21.62 -2.21
CA ARG A 538 14.85 22.07 -2.96
C ARG A 538 15.60 20.91 -3.61
N PHE A 539 15.46 19.71 -3.06
CA PHE A 539 16.12 18.51 -3.58
C PHE A 539 15.34 17.81 -4.67
N ASP A 540 14.17 18.35 -5.06
CA ASP A 540 13.22 17.81 -6.03
C ASP A 540 13.82 16.81 -7.03
N SER A 541 14.63 17.28 -7.98
CA SER A 541 15.10 16.49 -9.12
C SER A 541 16.26 15.55 -8.83
N HIS A 542 16.78 15.53 -7.59
CA HIS A 542 17.93 14.71 -7.24
C HIS A 542 17.77 13.91 -5.93
N GLY A 543 16.75 14.19 -5.13
CA GLY A 543 16.55 13.62 -3.80
C GLY A 543 15.18 13.84 -3.16
N GLY A 544 14.30 14.62 -3.77
CA GLY A 544 13.09 15.15 -3.11
C GLY A 544 11.87 14.22 -3.11
N TRP A 545 11.87 13.14 -3.88
CA TRP A 545 10.71 12.27 -3.98
C TRP A 545 10.51 11.43 -2.73
N ILE A 546 9.23 11.29 -2.35
CA ILE A 546 8.76 10.25 -1.44
C ILE A 546 7.98 9.20 -2.23
N ALA A 547 8.15 7.92 -1.91
CA ALA A 547 7.53 6.81 -2.61
C ALA A 547 7.22 5.64 -1.68
N THR A 548 6.29 4.80 -2.10
CA THR A 548 6.21 3.41 -1.62
C THR A 548 7.19 2.56 -2.43
N PRO A 549 7.75 1.46 -1.89
CA PRO A 549 8.47 0.48 -2.69
C PRO A 549 7.64 -0.07 -3.86
N ILE A 550 6.31 -0.16 -3.71
CA ILE A 550 5.38 -0.58 -4.78
C ILE A 550 5.41 0.42 -5.94
N ASP A 551 5.33 1.72 -5.67
CA ASP A 551 5.37 2.75 -6.70
C ASP A 551 6.71 2.78 -7.44
N LEU A 552 7.83 2.52 -6.74
CA LEU A 552 9.14 2.37 -7.38
C LEU A 552 9.16 1.19 -8.36
N LEU A 553 8.51 0.07 -8.03
CA LEU A 553 8.38 -1.07 -8.95
C LEU A 553 7.40 -0.79 -10.10
N ARG A 554 6.34 -0.01 -9.87
CA ARG A 554 5.47 0.48 -10.96
C ARG A 554 6.25 1.34 -11.94
N PHE A 555 7.09 2.24 -11.44
CA PHE A 555 8.02 3.00 -12.27
C PHE A 555 8.98 2.07 -13.03
N ALA A 556 9.68 1.16 -12.33
CA ALA A 556 10.69 0.29 -12.93
C ALA A 556 10.14 -0.65 -14.01
N ARG A 557 8.90 -1.17 -13.85
CA ARG A 557 8.29 -2.05 -14.87
C ARG A 557 7.91 -1.30 -16.15
N HIS A 558 7.60 0.00 -16.04
CA HIS A 558 7.12 0.81 -17.15
C HIS A 558 8.28 1.52 -17.88
N GLU A 559 9.32 1.90 -17.14
CA GLU A 559 10.44 2.66 -17.69
C GLU A 559 11.44 1.75 -18.41
N THR A 560 11.47 1.84 -19.74
CA THR A 560 12.33 1.02 -20.60
C THR A 560 13.62 1.74 -21.01
N VAL A 561 13.67 3.08 -20.92
CA VAL A 561 14.84 3.87 -21.37
C VAL A 561 16.06 3.72 -20.47
N LEU A 562 15.88 3.14 -19.27
CA LEU A 562 16.92 2.90 -18.28
C LEU A 562 17.55 1.50 -18.38
N GLY A 563 17.14 0.70 -19.36
CA GLY A 563 17.64 -0.65 -19.59
C GLY A 563 16.93 -1.73 -18.77
N THR A 564 17.35 -2.98 -18.98
CA THR A 564 16.70 -4.17 -18.42
C THR A 564 17.34 -4.70 -17.14
N SER A 565 18.50 -4.16 -16.73
CA SER A 565 19.19 -4.52 -15.49
C SER A 565 19.96 -3.33 -14.94
N TYR A 566 19.69 -2.96 -13.69
CA TYR A 566 20.39 -1.88 -12.98
C TYR A 566 20.11 -1.96 -11.48
N ALA A 567 20.97 -1.36 -10.68
CA ALA A 567 20.76 -1.10 -9.26
C ALA A 567 20.92 0.40 -9.03
N HIS A 568 20.09 0.97 -8.17
CA HIS A 568 20.20 2.37 -7.80
C HIS A 568 19.94 2.56 -6.32
N TYR A 569 20.80 3.34 -5.70
CA TYR A 569 20.84 3.51 -4.26
C TYR A 569 20.56 4.96 -3.87
N GLY A 570 19.86 5.12 -2.75
CA GLY A 570 19.58 6.40 -2.15
C GLY A 570 19.89 6.36 -0.67
N SER A 571 20.70 7.31 -0.21
CA SER A 571 20.92 7.54 1.22
C SER A 571 20.97 9.04 1.49
N MET A 572 20.27 9.48 2.53
CA MET A 572 20.30 10.83 3.11
C MET A 572 19.97 10.71 4.59
N SER A 573 20.30 11.71 5.42
CA SER A 573 19.94 11.68 6.85
C SER A 573 18.50 11.25 7.07
N GLY A 574 18.31 10.14 7.79
CA GLY A 574 17.01 9.58 8.11
C GLY A 574 16.38 8.67 7.08
N THR A 575 17.08 8.29 6.00
CA THR A 575 16.55 7.31 5.05
C THR A 575 17.61 6.58 4.24
N ASN A 576 17.32 5.32 3.92
CA ASN A 576 17.99 4.52 2.91
C ASN A 576 16.94 3.93 1.96
N ALA A 577 17.27 3.83 0.67
CA ALA A 577 16.41 3.25 -0.35
C ALA A 577 17.24 2.52 -1.42
N VAL A 578 16.68 1.43 -1.92
CA VAL A 578 17.25 0.61 -3.00
C VAL A 578 16.17 0.34 -4.04
N LEU A 579 16.51 0.47 -5.32
CA LEU A 579 15.72 -0.06 -6.43
C LEU A 579 16.63 -0.91 -7.32
N ARG A 580 16.24 -2.17 -7.51
CA ARG A 580 16.97 -3.13 -8.34
C ARG A 580 16.03 -3.71 -9.39
N ARG A 581 16.47 -3.66 -10.65
CA ARG A 581 15.92 -4.43 -11.77
C ARG A 581 16.94 -5.48 -12.18
N ARG A 582 16.53 -6.76 -12.23
CA ARG A 582 17.36 -7.88 -12.67
C ARG A 582 16.94 -8.32 -14.06
N SER A 583 17.89 -8.90 -14.81
CA SER A 583 17.65 -9.44 -16.15
C SER A 583 16.80 -10.71 -16.17
N ASP A 584 16.70 -11.42 -15.04
CA ASP A 584 15.89 -12.64 -14.90
C ASP A 584 14.40 -12.35 -14.63
N GLY A 585 13.98 -11.10 -14.76
CA GLY A 585 12.59 -10.66 -14.56
C GLY A 585 12.22 -10.36 -13.10
N LEU A 586 13.09 -10.61 -12.13
CA LEU A 586 12.89 -10.13 -10.76
C LEU A 586 13.24 -8.64 -10.65
N SER A 587 12.50 -7.91 -9.85
CA SER A 587 12.87 -6.56 -9.42
C SER A 587 12.41 -6.36 -7.99
N PHE A 588 13.16 -5.59 -7.23
CA PHE A 588 12.82 -5.30 -5.84
C PHE A 588 13.11 -3.85 -5.49
N ALA A 589 12.37 -3.35 -4.51
CA ALA A 589 12.56 -2.04 -3.93
C ALA A 589 12.51 -2.12 -2.42
N VAL A 590 13.35 -1.32 -1.76
CA VAL A 590 13.42 -1.20 -0.29
C VAL A 590 13.46 0.27 0.08
N ALA A 591 12.78 0.63 1.16
CA ALA A 591 12.94 1.92 1.80
C ALA A 591 12.89 1.81 3.33
N ALA A 592 13.76 2.57 4.00
CA ALA A 592 13.89 2.61 5.45
C ALA A 592 13.75 4.04 5.97
N ASN A 593 13.22 4.20 7.18
CA ASN A 593 13.03 5.49 7.84
C ASN A 593 14.20 5.89 8.77
N SER A 594 15.36 5.30 8.53
CA SER A 594 16.64 5.68 9.09
C SER A 594 17.70 5.53 7.99
N SER A 595 18.79 6.28 8.12
CA SER A 595 20.01 6.10 7.32
C SER A 595 21.03 5.19 8.00
N SER A 596 20.67 4.53 9.10
CA SER A 596 21.50 3.50 9.71
C SER A 596 21.63 2.28 8.78
N GLY A 597 22.82 1.70 8.72
CA GLY A 597 23.17 0.60 7.82
C GLY A 597 23.57 1.07 6.42
N ASP A 598 24.17 0.14 5.66
CA ASP A 598 24.67 0.39 4.31
C ASP A 598 23.68 -0.06 3.22
N VAL A 599 23.57 0.73 2.14
CA VAL A 599 22.64 0.47 1.03
C VAL A 599 23.03 -0.73 0.16
N GLU A 600 24.32 -1.06 0.07
CA GLU A 600 24.80 -2.27 -0.60
C GLU A 600 24.45 -3.51 0.23
N ASP A 601 24.51 -3.41 1.56
CA ASP A 601 24.07 -4.50 2.44
C ASP A 601 22.54 -4.72 2.36
N ILE A 602 21.75 -3.66 2.20
CA ILE A 602 20.30 -3.78 1.92
C ILE A 602 20.09 -4.50 0.60
N ASN A 603 20.86 -4.15 -0.43
CA ASN A 603 20.79 -4.80 -1.73
C ASN A 603 21.17 -6.28 -1.62
N ALA A 604 22.28 -6.61 -0.96
CA ALA A 604 22.72 -7.98 -0.73
C ALA A 604 21.68 -8.82 0.04
N MET A 605 21.07 -8.25 1.09
CA MET A 605 19.97 -8.87 1.82
C MET A 605 18.80 -9.21 0.89
N MET A 606 18.43 -8.30 -0.01
CA MET A 606 17.35 -8.55 -0.94
C MET A 606 17.73 -9.55 -2.04
N GLU A 607 18.97 -9.53 -2.53
CA GLU A 607 19.47 -10.53 -3.49
C GLU A 607 19.41 -11.94 -2.88
N ASP A 608 19.79 -12.10 -1.61
CA ASP A 608 19.63 -13.34 -0.84
C ASP A 608 18.16 -13.77 -0.75
N ILE A 609 17.25 -12.84 -0.46
CA ILE A 609 15.81 -13.12 -0.34
C ILE A 609 15.24 -13.57 -1.68
N VAL A 610 15.47 -12.82 -2.76
CA VAL A 610 14.84 -13.13 -4.06
C VAL A 610 15.38 -14.40 -4.70
N THR A 611 16.62 -14.77 -4.39
CA THR A 611 17.24 -16.03 -4.81
C THR A 611 16.85 -17.20 -3.91
N GLY A 612 16.66 -16.96 -2.61
CA GLY A 612 16.38 -18.02 -1.63
C GLY A 612 14.90 -18.42 -1.53
N VAL A 613 13.95 -17.56 -1.94
CA VAL A 613 12.53 -17.92 -2.00
C VAL A 613 12.29 -18.97 -3.07
N SER A 614 11.75 -20.13 -2.66
CA SER A 614 11.67 -21.30 -3.55
C SER A 614 10.68 -21.13 -4.72
N ALA A 615 9.62 -20.34 -4.54
CA ALA A 615 8.66 -20.03 -5.59
C ALA A 615 7.93 -18.70 -5.30
N TRP A 616 7.92 -17.81 -6.28
CA TRP A 616 7.14 -16.57 -6.22
C TRP A 616 5.71 -16.77 -6.77
N PRO A 617 4.68 -16.13 -6.18
CA PRO A 617 3.30 -16.26 -6.65
C PRO A 617 3.08 -15.84 -8.11
N SER A 618 2.10 -16.46 -8.77
CA SER A 618 1.64 -16.09 -10.12
C SER A 618 0.64 -14.93 -10.14
N GLY A 619 0.08 -14.55 -8.98
CA GLY A 619 -0.80 -13.39 -8.85
C GLY A 619 -0.09 -12.07 -9.14
N ASP A 620 -0.89 -11.03 -9.37
CA ASP A 620 -0.42 -9.64 -9.45
C ASP A 620 -1.15 -8.80 -8.40
N LEU A 621 -0.38 -8.15 -7.53
CA LEU A 621 -0.87 -7.34 -6.42
C LEU A 621 -0.82 -5.83 -6.72
N PHE A 622 -0.43 -5.42 -7.94
CA PHE A 622 -0.34 -4.01 -8.34
C PHE A 622 -1.67 -3.27 -8.30
#